data_AF-A0A7S9CXN4-F1
#
_entry.id   AF-A0A7S9CXN4-F1
#
_cell.length_a   1.000
_cell.length_b   1.000
_cell.length_c   1.000
_cell.angle_alpha   90.00
_cell.angle_beta   90.00
_cell.angle_gamma   90.00
#
_symmetry.space_group_name_H-M   'P 1'
#
loop_
_entity.id
_entity.type
_entity.pdbx_description
1 polymer ?
#
loop_
_entity_poly.entity_id
_entity_poly.type
_entity_poly.pdbx_seq_one_letter_code
_entity_poly.pdbx_strand_id
1 'polypeptide(L)'
;MQLLEPVRDDEIVVGPSNRNFGGTMAAVCAVIGLLGWYKGSSHAPIWIGVAAVFAGLTLWRPQSLSLANRAWLKLGLLMYRVVNPVVMAILFFGAILPIGLVMRLFGKDFLCLARDVSLRTYWLPRSDPRPPSESMRQQF
;
A
#
# COMPACT_ATOMS: atom_id res chain seq x y z
N MET A 1 11.63 11.13 -31.38
CA MET A 1 11.66 12.06 -30.23
C MET A 1 10.30 12.03 -29.53
N GLN A 2 10.06 10.98 -28.74
CA GLN A 2 8.97 10.95 -27.75
C GLN A 2 9.47 11.77 -26.57
N LEU A 3 8.92 12.97 -26.41
CA LEU A 3 9.33 13.84 -25.32
C LEU A 3 8.81 13.24 -24.01
N LEU A 4 9.70 13.24 -23.02
CA LEU A 4 9.46 12.91 -21.61
C LEU A 4 8.03 13.29 -21.20
N GLU A 5 7.15 12.32 -21.03
CA GLU A 5 5.94 12.53 -20.24
C GLU A 5 6.44 12.89 -18.82
N PRO A 6 6.20 14.12 -18.34
CA PRO A 6 6.51 14.42 -16.96
C PRO A 6 5.61 13.52 -16.12
N VAL A 7 6.23 12.60 -15.38
CA VAL A 7 5.57 11.84 -14.32
C VAL A 7 4.96 12.87 -13.37
N ARG A 8 3.67 13.16 -13.56
CA ARG A 8 2.89 13.99 -12.66
C ARG A 8 2.59 13.14 -11.45
N ASP A 9 3.51 13.15 -10.49
CA ASP A 9 3.32 12.66 -9.11
C ASP A 9 2.37 13.58 -8.30
N ASP A 10 1.45 14.25 -8.98
CA ASP A 10 0.31 14.96 -8.44
C ASP A 10 -0.93 14.07 -8.63
N GLU A 11 -0.85 12.83 -8.13
CA GLU A 11 -2.04 12.07 -7.78
C GLU A 11 -2.75 12.85 -6.67
N ILE A 12 -3.61 13.79 -7.08
CA ILE A 12 -4.49 14.52 -6.17
C ILE A 12 -5.35 13.46 -5.51
N VAL A 13 -4.98 13.08 -4.29
CA VAL A 13 -5.76 12.16 -3.47
C VAL A 13 -7.12 12.82 -3.22
N VAL A 14 -8.09 12.51 -4.08
CA VAL A 14 -9.46 13.02 -3.96
C VAL A 14 -10.06 12.35 -2.72
N GLY A 15 -10.02 13.07 -1.60
CA GLY A 15 -10.63 12.62 -0.37
C GLY A 15 -12.12 12.31 -0.58
N PRO A 16 -12.68 11.33 0.15
CA PRO A 16 -14.09 10.98 0.04
C PRO A 16 -14.98 12.20 0.31
N SER A 17 -16.12 12.28 -0.38
CA SER A 17 -17.10 13.36 -0.16
C SER A 17 -17.50 13.43 1.32
N ASN A 18 -17.61 14.64 1.88
CA ASN A 18 -17.94 14.85 3.31
C ASN A 18 -19.21 14.11 3.75
N ARG A 19 -20.16 13.89 2.82
CA ARG A 19 -21.39 13.12 3.05
C ARG A 19 -21.12 11.62 3.24
N ASN A 20 -20.22 11.06 2.43
CA ASN A 20 -19.85 9.64 2.54
C ASN A 20 -19.07 9.38 3.83
N PHE A 21 -18.13 10.27 4.18
CA PHE A 21 -17.39 10.17 5.45
C PHE A 21 -18.34 10.20 6.66
N GLY A 22 -19.25 11.18 6.70
CA GLY A 22 -20.24 11.30 7.78
C GLY A 22 -21.19 10.10 7.86
N GLY A 23 -21.66 9.60 6.72
CA GLY A 23 -22.50 8.41 6.64
C GLY A 23 -21.79 7.15 7.14
N THR A 24 -20.55 6.90 6.72
CA THR A 24 -19.77 5.75 7.18
C THR A 24 -19.50 5.83 8.68
N MET A 25 -19.15 7.00 9.21
CA MET A 25 -18.88 7.14 10.65
C MET A 25 -20.15 6.98 11.49
N ALA A 26 -21.28 7.53 11.03
CA ALA A 26 -22.59 7.32 11.68
C ALA A 26 -22.98 5.83 11.67
N ALA A 27 -22.78 5.13 10.54
CA ALA A 27 -23.07 3.70 10.43
C ALA A 27 -22.20 2.85 11.37
N VAL A 28 -20.89 3.11 11.42
CA VAL A 28 -19.97 2.39 12.31
C VAL A 28 -20.34 2.63 13.78
N CYS A 29 -20.56 3.88 14.19
CA CYS A 29 -20.98 4.19 15.56
C CYS A 29 -22.34 3.57 15.91
N ALA A 30 -23.29 3.55 14.97
CA ALA A 30 -24.59 2.92 15.18
C ALA A 30 -24.45 1.40 15.39
N VAL A 31 -23.65 0.73 14.57
CA VAL A 31 -23.38 -0.73 14.71
C VAL A 31 -22.72 -1.02 16.05
N ILE A 32 -21.71 -0.25 16.47
CA ILE A 32 -21.05 -0.42 17.77
C ILE A 32 -22.04 -0.18 18.92
N GLY A 33 -22.87 0.85 18.82
CA GLY A 33 -23.91 1.16 19.82
C GLY A 33 -24.96 0.06 19.94
N LEU A 34 -25.47 -0.45 18.81
CA LEU A 34 -26.43 -1.56 18.74
C LEU A 34 -25.85 -2.87 19.29
N LEU A 35 -24.61 -3.22 18.91
CA LEU A 35 -23.93 -4.39 19.45
C LEU A 35 -23.63 -4.25 20.94
N GLY A 36 -23.25 -3.05 21.39
CA GLY A 36 -23.05 -2.74 22.80
C GLY A 36 -24.33 -2.84 23.61
N TRP A 37 -25.45 -2.39 23.05
CA TRP A 37 -26.79 -2.53 23.65
C TRP A 37 -27.18 -4.00 23.77
N TYR A 38 -26.99 -4.78 22.70
CA TYR A 38 -27.28 -6.22 22.70
C TYR A 38 -26.44 -6.99 23.73
N LYS A 39 -25.20 -6.57 23.97
CA LYS A 39 -24.31 -7.16 24.99
C LYS A 39 -24.49 -6.60 26.41
N GLY A 40 -25.42 -5.67 26.64
CA GLY A 40 -25.65 -5.08 27.96
C GLY A 40 -24.53 -4.16 28.47
N SER A 41 -23.73 -3.58 27.55
CA SER A 41 -22.64 -2.68 27.93
C SER A 41 -23.17 -1.32 28.39
N SER A 42 -22.72 -0.84 29.55
CA SER A 42 -23.11 0.46 30.11
C SER A 42 -22.75 1.66 29.22
N HIS A 43 -21.87 1.48 28.23
CA HIS A 43 -21.44 2.53 27.32
C HIS A 43 -22.26 2.60 26.01
N ALA A 44 -23.19 1.66 25.80
CA ALA A 44 -24.06 1.63 24.62
C ALA A 44 -24.81 2.96 24.32
N PRO A 45 -25.42 3.67 25.29
CA PRO A 45 -26.13 4.92 25.00
C PRO A 45 -25.20 6.04 24.53
N ILE A 46 -23.93 6.04 24.97
CA ILE A 46 -22.92 7.03 24.54
C ILE A 46 -22.64 6.86 23.05
N TRP A 47 -22.42 5.62 22.60
CA TRP A 47 -22.17 5.32 21.19
C TRP A 47 -23.35 5.65 20.27
N ILE A 48 -24.58 5.41 20.74
CA ILE A 48 -25.80 5.78 20.01
C ILE A 48 -25.97 7.31 19.94
N GLY A 49 -25.68 8.02 21.03
CA GLY A 49 -25.67 9.49 21.03
C GLY A 49 -24.66 10.08 20.05
N VAL A 50 -23.44 9.53 20.02
CA VAL A 50 -22.39 9.91 19.06
C VAL A 50 -22.85 9.64 17.63
N ALA A 51 -23.46 8.48 17.36
CA ALA A 51 -24.00 8.15 16.03
C ALA A 51 -25.09 9.16 15.57
N ALA A 52 -26.00 9.54 16.47
CA ALA A 52 -27.05 10.50 16.19
C ALA A 52 -26.50 11.91 15.90
N VAL A 53 -25.47 12.34 16.64
CA VAL A 53 -24.77 13.62 16.39
C VAL A 53 -24.08 13.60 15.03
N PHE A 54 -23.38 12.52 14.67
CA PHE A 54 -22.75 12.38 13.36
C PHE A 54 -23.78 12.36 12.22
N ALA A 55 -24.90 11.66 12.39
CA ALA A 55 -26.00 11.65 11.41
C ALA A 55 -26.63 13.06 11.25
N GLY A 56 -26.91 13.74 12.36
CA GLY A 56 -27.48 15.10 12.34
C GLY A 56 -26.54 16.13 11.70
N LEU A 57 -25.24 16.11 12.04
CA LEU A 57 -24.26 17.00 11.43
C LEU A 57 -24.07 16.70 9.92
N THR A 58 -24.16 15.43 9.52
CA THR A 58 -24.08 15.04 8.10
C THR A 58 -25.24 15.61 7.29
N LEU A 59 -26.44 15.65 7.85
CA LEU A 59 -27.63 16.19 7.17
C LEU A 59 -27.69 17.72 7.18
N TRP A 60 -27.37 18.38 8.30
CA TRP A 60 -27.56 19.83 8.42
C TRP A 60 -26.37 20.69 8.01
N ARG A 61 -25.13 20.31 8.34
CA ARG A 61 -23.93 21.16 8.13
C ARG A 61 -22.71 20.32 7.73
N PRO A 62 -22.64 19.77 6.49
CA PRO A 62 -21.53 18.95 6.04
C PRO A 62 -20.18 19.69 5.93
N GLN A 63 -20.19 21.03 6.00
CA GLN A 63 -18.96 21.86 5.99
C GLN A 63 -18.14 21.75 7.29
N SER A 64 -18.74 21.50 8.46
CA SER A 64 -17.95 21.30 9.69
C SER A 64 -17.23 19.96 9.67
N LEU A 65 -17.85 18.92 9.09
CA LEU A 65 -17.18 17.64 8.82
C LEU A 65 -16.06 17.76 7.78
N SER A 66 -15.99 18.84 6.98
CA SER A 66 -14.93 18.97 5.98
C SER A 66 -13.53 19.06 6.61
N LEU A 67 -13.41 19.67 7.78
CA LEU A 67 -12.14 19.76 8.50
C LEU A 67 -11.76 18.40 9.10
N ALA A 68 -12.73 17.69 9.67
CA ALA A 68 -12.54 16.35 10.22
C ALA A 68 -12.19 15.33 9.12
N ASN A 69 -12.87 15.38 7.97
CA ASN A 69 -12.60 14.53 6.82
C ASN A 69 -11.19 14.77 6.26
N ARG A 70 -10.75 16.04 6.17
CA ARG A 70 -9.37 16.37 5.78
C ARG A 70 -8.34 15.87 6.79
N ALA A 71 -8.61 16.00 8.10
CA ALA A 71 -7.73 15.48 9.14
C ALA A 71 -7.66 13.94 9.09
N TRP A 72 -8.80 13.28 8.88
CA TRP A 72 -8.89 11.83 8.70
C TRP A 72 -8.11 11.36 7.47
N LEU A 73 -8.22 12.06 6.35
CA LEU A 73 -7.45 11.76 5.14
C LEU A 73 -5.95 11.90 5.39
N LYS A 74 -5.52 12.98 6.05
CA LYS A 74 -4.11 13.17 6.42
C LYS A 74 -3.60 12.07 7.35
N LEU A 75 -4.43 11.64 8.30
CA LEU A 75 -4.11 10.51 9.18
C LEU A 75 -3.98 9.21 8.37
N GLY A 76 -4.90 8.95 7.44
CA GLY A 76 -4.85 7.81 6.54
C GLY A 76 -3.60 7.80 5.67
N LEU A 77 -3.20 8.96 5.13
CA LEU A 77 -1.96 9.10 4.36
C LEU A 77 -0.71 8.89 5.23
N LEU A 78 -0.71 9.39 6.46
CA LEU A 78 0.38 9.16 7.41
C LEU A 78 0.48 7.67 7.78
N MET A 79 -0.65 7.01 8.03
CA MET A 79 -0.69 5.56 8.23
C MET A 79 -0.18 4.84 7.00
N TYR A 80 -0.61 5.21 5.79
CA TYR A 80 -0.14 4.59 4.56
C TYR A 80 1.39 4.69 4.42
N ARG A 81 1.98 5.85 4.74
CA ARG A 81 3.43 6.05 4.74
C ARG A 81 4.18 5.08 5.67
N VAL A 82 3.55 4.62 6.74
CA VAL A 82 4.13 3.64 7.69
C VAL A 82 3.79 2.21 7.28
N VAL A 83 2.54 1.94 6.92
CA VAL A 83 2.04 0.61 6.57
C VAL A 83 2.70 0.12 5.29
N ASN A 84 2.88 0.97 4.28
CA ASN A 84 3.50 0.58 3.02
C ASN A 84 4.91 -0.02 3.21
N PRO A 85 5.89 0.67 3.85
CA PRO A 85 7.20 0.08 4.09
C PRO A 85 7.14 -1.11 5.06
N VAL A 86 6.21 -1.14 6.02
CA VAL A 86 6.05 -2.31 6.92
C VAL A 86 5.60 -3.54 6.15
N VAL A 87 4.60 -3.42 5.28
CA VAL A 87 4.14 -4.52 4.42
C VAL A 87 5.25 -4.98 3.50
N MET A 88 5.97 -4.03 2.87
CA MET A 88 7.13 -4.36 2.03
C MET A 88 8.23 -5.08 2.82
N ALA A 89 8.49 -4.66 4.06
CA ALA A 89 9.45 -5.33 4.93
C ALA A 89 8.98 -6.75 5.28
N ILE A 90 7.71 -6.95 5.67
CA ILE A 90 7.16 -8.28 5.96
C ILE A 90 7.27 -9.18 4.72
N LEU A 91 6.95 -8.67 3.54
CA LEU A 91 7.03 -9.45 2.30
C LEU A 91 8.48 -9.82 1.97
N PHE A 92 9.40 -8.87 2.12
CA PHE A 92 10.82 -9.11 1.90
C PHE A 92 11.41 -10.09 2.92
N PHE A 93 11.26 -9.85 4.22
CA PHE A 93 11.84 -10.68 5.27
C PHE A 93 11.10 -11.99 5.50
N GLY A 94 9.79 -12.04 5.20
CA GLY A 94 8.95 -13.21 5.40
C GLY A 94 8.86 -14.15 4.21
N ALA A 95 9.01 -13.64 2.97
CA ALA A 95 8.95 -14.47 1.77
C ALA A 95 10.26 -14.43 0.97
N ILE A 96 10.71 -13.26 0.54
CA ILE A 96 11.82 -13.14 -0.42
C ILE A 96 13.16 -13.60 0.19
N LEU A 97 13.50 -13.09 1.36
CA LEU A 97 14.72 -13.40 2.09
C LEU A 97 14.84 -14.88 2.44
N PRO A 98 13.83 -15.55 3.04
CA PRO A 98 13.96 -16.97 3.37
C PRO A 98 14.07 -17.83 2.11
N ILE A 99 13.37 -17.50 1.02
CA ILE A 99 13.55 -18.19 -0.27
C ILE A 99 15.00 -18.09 -0.74
N GLY A 100 15.58 -16.88 -0.72
CA GLY A 100 16.98 -16.67 -1.09
C GLY A 100 17.96 -17.40 -0.17
N LEU A 101 17.70 -17.42 1.14
CA LEU A 101 18.52 -18.13 2.13
C LEU A 101 18.47 -19.65 1.91
N VAL A 102 17.28 -20.20 1.67
CA VAL A 102 17.09 -21.62 1.35
C VAL A 102 17.84 -21.97 0.05
N MET A 103 17.71 -21.16 -1.00
CA MET A 103 18.46 -21.38 -2.25
C MET A 103 19.98 -21.35 -2.05
N ARG A 104 20.47 -20.43 -1.21
CA ARG A 104 21.88 -20.33 -0.84
C ARG A 104 22.36 -21.55 -0.06
N LEU A 105 21.55 -22.08 0.86
CA LEU A 105 21.84 -23.32 1.59
C LEU A 105 21.89 -24.54 0.65
N PHE A 106 21.06 -24.56 -0.40
CA PHE A 106 21.12 -25.58 -1.47
C PHE A 106 22.25 -25.36 -2.48
N GLY A 107 23.15 -24.39 -2.26
CA GLY A 107 24.31 -24.13 -3.11
C GLY A 107 23.99 -23.53 -4.48
N LYS A 108 22.75 -23.04 -4.69
CA LYS A 108 22.36 -22.36 -5.93
C LYS A 108 22.77 -20.89 -5.86
N ASP A 109 23.88 -20.55 -6.51
CA ASP A 109 24.32 -19.17 -6.69
C ASP A 109 23.92 -18.66 -8.08
N PHE A 110 22.70 -18.13 -8.21
CA PHE A 110 22.21 -17.56 -9.49
C PHE A 110 22.91 -16.27 -9.89
N LEU A 111 23.50 -15.57 -8.92
CA LEU A 111 24.12 -14.28 -9.12
C LEU A 111 25.65 -14.40 -9.27
N CYS A 112 26.21 -15.61 -9.18
CA CYS A 112 27.65 -15.90 -9.20
C CYS A 112 28.44 -14.92 -8.32
N LEU A 113 27.99 -14.72 -7.08
CA LEU A 113 28.56 -13.72 -6.16
C LEU A 113 29.96 -14.09 -5.66
N ALA A 114 30.33 -15.37 -5.73
CA ALA A 114 31.66 -15.83 -5.37
C ALA A 114 32.71 -15.15 -6.27
N ARG A 115 33.51 -14.28 -5.66
CA ARG A 115 34.65 -13.65 -6.34
C ARG A 115 35.80 -14.64 -6.45
N ASP A 116 36.02 -15.14 -7.66
CA ASP A 116 37.20 -15.90 -8.02
C ASP A 116 38.33 -14.96 -8.49
N VAL A 117 39.43 -14.93 -7.74
CA VAL A 117 40.60 -14.09 -8.03
C VAL A 117 41.45 -14.72 -9.16
N SER A 118 41.25 -15.99 -9.46
CA SER A 118 41.94 -16.69 -10.55
C SER A 118 41.31 -16.45 -11.93
N LEU A 119 40.08 -15.95 -11.98
CA LEU A 119 39.39 -15.64 -13.23
C LEU A 119 39.93 -14.35 -13.85
N ARG A 120 40.36 -14.46 -15.12
CA ARG A 120 40.81 -13.31 -15.93
C ARG A 120 39.68 -12.33 -16.27
N THR A 121 38.44 -12.81 -16.30
CA THR A 121 37.23 -12.01 -16.51
C THR A 121 36.00 -12.73 -15.95
N TYR A 122 35.03 -11.98 -15.43
CA TYR A 122 33.72 -12.48 -14.99
C TYR A 122 32.68 -12.51 -16.12
N TRP A 123 33.10 -12.21 -17.35
CA TRP A 123 32.22 -12.21 -18.50
C TRP A 123 31.71 -13.63 -18.80
N LEU A 124 30.41 -13.87 -18.58
CA LEU A 124 29.78 -15.12 -18.97
C LEU A 124 29.67 -15.18 -20.51
N PRO A 125 30.29 -16.18 -21.17
CA PRO A 125 30.17 -16.33 -22.61
C PRO A 125 28.71 -16.63 -22.95
N ARG A 126 28.14 -15.86 -23.88
CA ARG A 126 26.80 -16.13 -24.39
C ARG A 126 26.87 -17.35 -25.29
N SER A 127 26.31 -18.47 -24.83
CA SER A 127 26.04 -19.63 -25.68
C SER A 127 24.72 -19.41 -26.42
N ASP A 128 24.65 -18.38 -27.27
CA ASP A 128 23.51 -18.26 -28.20
C ASP A 128 23.87 -19.01 -29.49
N PRO A 129 23.13 -20.06 -29.89
CA PRO A 129 23.38 -20.77 -31.13
C PRO A 129 23.06 -19.93 -32.38
N ARG A 130 22.36 -18.80 -32.20
CA ARG A 130 21.87 -17.99 -33.31
C ARG A 130 22.97 -17.09 -33.89
N PRO A 131 23.03 -16.96 -35.22
CA PRO A 131 23.99 -16.07 -35.86
C PRO A 131 23.72 -14.60 -35.47
N PRO A 132 24.76 -13.74 -35.40
CA PRO A 132 24.64 -12.37 -34.91
C PRO A 132 23.55 -11.53 -35.59
N SER A 133 23.27 -11.80 -36.88
CA SER A 133 22.25 -11.14 -37.70
C SER A 133 20.82 -11.39 -37.24
N GLU A 134 20.53 -12.51 -36.56
CA GLU A 134 19.19 -12.81 -36.03
C GLU A 134 18.98 -12.31 -34.59
N SER A 135 20.07 -12.01 -33.87
CA SER A 135 20.01 -11.59 -32.46
C SER A 135 19.47 -10.17 -32.25
N MET A 136 19.49 -9.32 -33.28
CA MET A 136 19.12 -7.89 -33.22
C MET A 136 17.96 -7.54 -34.17
N ARG A 137 16.89 -8.34 -34.20
CA ARG A 137 15.72 -8.08 -35.05
C ARG A 137 14.89 -6.83 -34.67
N GLN A 138 15.03 -6.31 -33.44
CA GLN A 138 14.31 -5.13 -32.95
C GLN A 138 15.25 -4.25 -32.12
N GLN A 139 16.09 -3.47 -32.80
CA GLN A 139 17.04 -2.56 -32.16
C GLN A 139 16.51 -1.12 -32.01
N PHE A 140 15.32 -0.84 -32.57
CA PHE A 140 14.66 0.47 -32.55
C PHE A 140 13.19 0.33 -32.18
#